data_AF-A0A4R1W3C3-F1
#
_entry.id   AF-A0A4R1W3C3-F1
#
_cell.length_a   1.000
_cell.length_b   1.000
_cell.length_c   1.000
_cell.angle_alpha   90.00
_cell.angle_beta   90.00
_cell.angle_gamma   90.00
#
_symmetry.space_group_name_H-M   'P 1'
#
loop_
_entity.id
_entity.type
_entity.pdbx_description
1 polymer ?
#
loop_
_entity_poly.entity_id
_entity_poly.type
_entity_poly.pdbx_seq_one_letter_code
_entity_poly.pdbx_strand_id
1 'polypeptide(L)'
;MNLRLHIHHAFTGGWCADIDDDHDRQPDDPYWCVDQWPTLQDAITAGCYQLAKLSATVQTTHRLPRVSGHHDGLAVSPPLQLAA
;
A
#
# COMPACT_ATOMS: atom_id res chain seq x y z
N MET A 1 9.09 11.61 9.68
CA MET A 1 8.80 10.33 8.99
C MET A 1 9.69 10.26 7.77
N ASN A 2 10.47 9.20 7.65
CA ASN A 2 11.24 8.92 6.45
C ASN A 2 10.56 7.79 5.66
N LEU A 3 9.78 8.15 4.64
CA LEU A 3 9.03 7.17 3.84
C LEU A 3 9.98 6.38 2.92
N ARG A 4 9.77 5.07 2.86
CA ARG A 4 10.58 4.11 2.10
C ARG A 4 9.68 3.22 1.29
N LEU A 5 10.00 3.07 0.01
CA LEU A 5 9.38 2.08 -0.86
C LEU A 5 10.14 0.76 -0.71
N HIS A 6 9.42 -0.31 -0.40
CA HIS A 6 9.95 -1.66 -0.46
C HIS A 6 9.31 -2.42 -1.63
N ILE A 7 10.14 -3.27 -2.26
CA ILE A 7 9.73 -4.09 -3.39
C ILE A 7 10.22 -5.50 -3.12
N HIS A 8 9.31 -6.46 -3.13
CA HIS A 8 9.60 -7.86 -2.83
C HIS A 8 9.00 -8.75 -3.91
N HIS A 9 9.71 -9.81 -4.28
CA HIS A 9 9.13 -10.83 -5.16
C HIS A 9 8.23 -11.74 -4.32
N ALA A 10 6.98 -11.90 -4.74
CA ALA A 10 6.02 -12.73 -4.02
C ALA A 10 6.34 -14.22 -4.20
N PHE A 11 6.13 -15.01 -3.15
CA PHE A 11 6.28 -16.47 -3.25
C PHE A 11 5.31 -17.08 -4.28
N THR A 12 4.12 -16.50 -4.41
CA THR A 12 3.10 -16.89 -5.41
C THR A 12 3.43 -16.44 -6.83
N GLY A 13 4.55 -15.76 -7.04
CA GLY A 13 4.92 -15.12 -8.30
C GLY A 13 4.42 -13.67 -8.39
N GLY A 14 5.14 -12.86 -9.17
CA GLY A 14 4.89 -11.43 -9.30
C GLY A 14 5.62 -10.61 -8.23
N TRP A 15 5.28 -9.32 -8.15
CA TRP A 15 5.95 -8.36 -7.28
C TRP A 15 4.96 -7.69 -6.33
N CYS A 16 5.38 -7.52 -5.09
CA CYS A 16 4.69 -6.76 -4.05
C CYS A 16 5.42 -5.43 -3.85
N ALA A 17 4.65 -4.39 -3.56
CA ALA A 17 5.17 -3.07 -3.26
C ALA A 17 4.43 -2.50 -2.05
N ASP A 18 5.19 -2.02 -1.07
CA ASP A 18 4.68 -1.36 0.12
C ASP A 18 5.46 -0.08 0.42
N ILE A 19 4.81 0.87 1.09
CA ILE A 19 5.44 2.10 1.56
C ILE A 19 5.29 2.19 3.06
N ASP A 20 6.42 2.30 3.73
CA ASP A 20 6.52 2.37 5.18
C ASP A 20 7.44 3.51 5.63
N ASP A 21 7.58 3.71 6.94
CA ASP A 21 8.59 4.60 7.53
C ASP A 21 9.63 3.85 8.38
N ASP A 22 10.56 4.61 8.95
CA ASP A 22 11.63 4.13 9.82
C ASP A 22 11.18 3.73 11.23
N HIS A 23 9.93 4.02 11.59
CA HIS A 23 9.36 3.76 12.91
C HIS A 23 8.57 2.46 12.95
N ASP A 24 8.17 1.93 11.79
CA ASP A 24 7.54 0.63 11.69
C ASP A 24 8.58 -0.49 11.89
N ARG A 25 8.58 -1.03 13.10
CA ARG A 25 9.28 -2.26 13.44
C ARG A 25 8.23 -3.34 13.56
N GLN A 26 8.39 -4.38 12.75
CA GLN A 26 7.48 -5.51 12.62
C GLN A 26 6.70 -5.89 13.90
N PRO A 27 5.38 -6.16 13.75
CA PRO A 27 4.66 -6.46 12.49
C PRO A 27 4.36 -5.23 11.61
N ASP A 28 4.62 -5.36 10.30
CA ASP A 28 4.54 -4.28 9.28
C ASP A 28 3.09 -3.76 9.13
N ASP A 29 2.86 -2.47 9.37
CA ASP A 29 1.60 -1.76 9.13
C ASP A 29 1.85 -0.61 8.14
N PRO A 30 2.07 -0.90 6.84
CA PRO A 30 2.47 0.12 5.89
C PRO A 30 1.39 1.17 5.66
N TYR A 31 1.78 2.30 5.07
CA TYR A 31 0.85 3.36 4.63
C TYR A 31 0.17 3.02 3.30
N TRP A 32 0.75 2.11 2.53
CA TRP A 32 0.23 1.62 1.27
C TRP A 32 0.86 0.27 0.97
N CYS A 33 0.08 -0.66 0.43
CA CYS A 33 0.56 -1.98 0.01
C CYS A 33 -0.29 -2.48 -1.17
N VAL A 34 0.36 -3.03 -2.19
CA VAL A 34 -0.28 -3.72 -3.31
C VAL A 34 0.56 -4.94 -3.70
N ASP A 35 -0.11 -6.08 -3.80
CA ASP A 35 0.49 -7.35 -4.21
C ASP A 35 0.25 -7.64 -5.70
N GLN A 36 1.00 -8.61 -6.23
CA GLN A 36 0.76 -9.26 -7.54
C GLN A 36 0.95 -8.37 -8.78
N TRP A 37 1.91 -7.44 -8.77
CA TRP A 37 2.34 -6.77 -10.00
C TRP A 37 2.98 -7.77 -10.97
N PRO A 38 2.63 -7.72 -12.27
CA PRO A 38 3.12 -8.68 -13.26
C PRO A 38 4.60 -8.47 -13.57
N THR A 39 5.12 -7.25 -13.42
CA THR A 39 6.54 -6.93 -13.65
C THR A 39 7.12 -6.06 -12.53
N LEU A 40 8.45 -6.14 -12.36
CA LEU A 40 9.19 -5.29 -11.43
C LEU A 40 9.04 -3.81 -11.79
N GLN A 41 9.03 -3.50 -13.10
CA GLN A 41 8.90 -2.13 -13.59
C GLN A 41 7.55 -1.52 -13.20
N ASP A 42 6.47 -2.29 -13.28
CA ASP A 42 5.13 -1.82 -12.89
C ASP A 42 5.07 -1.55 -11.39
N ALA A 43 5.60 -2.46 -10.58
CA ALA A 43 5.69 -2.30 -9.13
C ALA A 43 6.48 -1.04 -8.73
N ILE A 44 7.66 -0.84 -9.34
CA ILE A 44 8.49 0.36 -9.09
C ILE A 44 7.78 1.62 -9.55
N THR A 45 7.16 1.61 -10.73
CA THR A 45 6.49 2.80 -11.28
C THR A 45 5.32 3.22 -10.40
N ALA A 46 4.46 2.27 -10.01
CA ALA A 46 3.34 2.51 -9.11
C ALA A 46 3.82 2.95 -7.72
N GLY A 47 4.82 2.28 -7.17
CA GLY A 47 5.42 2.59 -5.87
C GLY A 47 6.01 4.00 -5.83
N CYS A 48 6.79 4.40 -6.83
CA CYS A 48 7.34 5.76 -6.93
C CYS A 48 6.25 6.83 -7.01
N TYR A 49 5.21 6.59 -7.81
CA TYR A 49 4.08 7.51 -7.93
C TYR A 49 3.36 7.69 -6.59
N GLN A 50 3.10 6.60 -5.88
CA GLN A 50 2.43 6.65 -4.59
C GLN A 50 3.32 7.26 -3.49
N LEU A 51 4.62 6.98 -3.50
CA LEU A 51 5.60 7.58 -2.59
C LEU A 51 5.64 9.10 -2.72
N ALA A 52 5.61 9.62 -3.96
CA ALA A 52 5.56 11.06 -4.21
C ALA A 52 4.30 11.69 -3.61
N LYS A 53 3.13 11.06 -3.78
CA LYS A 53 1.85 11.53 -3.22
C LYS A 53 1.84 11.54 -1.69
N LEU A 54 2.30 10.46 -1.08
CA LEU A 54 2.35 10.35 0.39
C LEU A 54 3.37 11.34 0.98
N SER A 55 4.51 11.52 0.33
CA SER A 55 5.53 12.51 0.74
C SER A 55 4.96 13.93 0.74
N ALA A 56 4.22 14.32 -0.30
CA ALA A 56 3.55 15.62 -0.35
C ALA A 56 2.47 15.78 0.74
N THR A 57 1.75 14.70 1.05
CA THR A 57 0.72 14.70 2.11
C THR A 57 1.35 14.85 3.51
N VAL A 58 2.49 14.20 3.78
CA VAL A 58 3.23 14.36 5.04
C VAL A 58 3.71 15.80 5.22
N GLN A 59 4.18 16.44 4.14
CA GLN A 59 4.65 17.83 4.20
C GLN A 59 3.53 18.82 4.53
N THR A 60 2.27 18.49 4.22
CA THR A 60 1.13 19.38 4.42
C THR A 60 0.36 19.11 5.70
N THR A 61 0.18 17.84 6.05
CA THR A 61 -0.70 17.42 7.16
C THR A 61 0.06 16.81 8.34
N HIS A 62 1.34 16.47 8.16
CA HIS A 62 2.18 15.75 9.13
C HIS A 62 1.63 14.39 9.59
N ARG A 63 0.58 13.86 8.96
CA ARG A 63 -0.04 12.59 9.34
C ARG A 63 -0.45 11.79 8.11
N LEU A 64 -0.21 10.48 8.16
CA LEU A 64 -0.72 9.51 7.19
C LEU A 64 -1.51 8.42 7.93
N PRO A 65 -2.64 7.95 7.37
CA PRO A 65 -3.33 6.78 7.89
C PRO A 65 -2.56 5.51 7.50
N ARG A 66 -2.42 4.59 8.45
CA ARG A 66 -1.85 3.26 8.26
C ARG A 66 -2.91 2.31 7.69
N VAL A 67 -2.52 1.28 6.94
CA VAL A 67 -3.45 0.34 6.29
C VAL A 67 -4.32 -0.40 7.31
N SER A 68 -3.77 -0.83 8.45
CA SER A 68 -4.56 -1.49 9.52
C SER A 68 -5.68 -0.59 10.05
N GLY A 69 -5.45 0.72 10.12
CA GLY A 69 -6.41 1.73 10.56
C GLY A 69 -7.59 1.98 9.61
N HIS A 70 -7.61 1.35 8.43
CA HIS A 70 -8.70 1.46 7.46
C HIS A 70 -9.78 0.36 7.60
N HIS A 71 -9.61 -0.65 8.46
CA HIS A 71 -10.56 -1.76 8.59
C HIS A 71 -11.81 -1.48 9.44
N ASP A 72 -11.94 -0.30 10.06
CA ASP A 72 -13.10 0.03 10.92
C ASP A 72 -14.35 0.55 10.16
N GLY A 73 -14.41 0.47 8.82
CA GLY A 73 -15.48 1.19 8.09
C GLY A 73 -16.06 0.60 6.80
N LEU A 74 -15.56 -0.51 6.26
CA LEU A 74 -16.14 -1.10 5.05
C LEU A 74 -16.95 -2.35 5.39
N ALA A 75 -18.22 -2.11 5.68
CA ALA A 75 -19.27 -3.08 5.56
C ALA A 75 -19.10 -3.85 4.23
N VAL A 76 -19.07 -5.17 4.36
CA VAL A 76 -19.08 -6.14 3.28
C VAL A 76 -20.25 -5.82 2.34
N SER A 77 -19.97 -5.29 1.16
CA SER A 77 -20.96 -5.27 0.08
C SER A 77 -21.22 -6.73 -0.33
N PRO A 78 -22.47 -7.22 -0.28
CA PRO A 78 -22.77 -8.56 -0.78
C PRO A 78 -22.58 -8.61 -2.31
N PRO A 79 -22.27 -9.79 -2.87
CA PRO A 79 -22.10 -9.93 -4.30
C PRO A 79 -23.40 -9.58 -5.03
N LEU A 80 -23.29 -8.76 -6.08
CA LEU A 80 -24.37 -8.49 -7.03
C LEU A 80 -24.84 -9.83 -7.62
N GLN A 81 -26.02 -10.26 -7.20
CA GLN A 81 -26.69 -11.44 -7.73
C GLN A 81 -27.15 -11.12 -9.15
N LEU A 82 -26.53 -11.78 -10.13
CA LEU A 82 -26.92 -11.71 -11.53
C LEU A 82 -28.31 -12.34 -11.66
N ALA A 83 -29.32 -11.50 -11.93
CA ALA A 83 -30.68 -11.96 -12.17
C ALA A 83 -30.83 -12.38 -13.64
N ALA A 84 -31.18 -13.67 -13.79
CA ALA A 84 -31.84 -14.38 -14.90
C ALA A 84 -31.52 -13.99 -16.36
#